data_AF-A0A0F9YL97-F1
#
_entry.id   AF-A0A0F9YL97-F1
#
_cell.length_a   1.000
_cell.length_b   1.000
_cell.length_c   1.000
_cell.angle_alpha   90.00
_cell.angle_beta   90.00
_cell.angle_gamma   90.00
#
_symmetry.space_group_name_H-M   'P 1'
#
loop_
_entity.id
_entity.type
_entity.pdbx_description
1 polymer ?
#
loop_
_entity_poly.entity_id
_entity_poly.type
_entity_poly.pdbx_seq_one_letter_code
_entity_poly.pdbx_strand_id
1 'polypeptide(L)'
;MKYAKILLVFLSSILFCQKSLCDSQKAFVSVPIADLTGDYLNGYRFNRLHLNGLHLDKNNLDIKKNNKYQTYETLPLESKKGTSNCKRINQALFNEIVEIISEKDNQVQVKTLNTFYQNQNPETKLITNQSIYWAKKDNFILFEDLEKAYLDKNLIPKAIKYSSKNIEKANKNTVTLKLPFYDKVTNKTYSAGTRFVKTGKTQTKKYIQVFIFDPANGNSKLYTFKKTEIPLELCANHSKNKNNLTSKNANKLKREEFLEILKNWANIKNGFIPYVWGGSSYTQVCNKNKIAFDPEFKVYTRPEFNLAANREFATREFATPGLDCSGLVARAAQICNIPYFYKNTLTARNNLTKIASLKDLKNGDLIIYNGHIIVVSDIKNNKIIEARTNEHGCGRVHEVVLSDVFYNIKTYQDLFNLRDTNLRDPKNILERIDTVGDREKILAFDFYSLI
;
A
#
# COMPACT_ATOMS: atom_id res chain seq x y z
N MET A 1 8.37 11.18 -60.62
CA MET A 1 7.59 10.00 -60.14
C MET A 1 8.33 9.07 -59.16
N LYS A 2 9.64 8.79 -59.28
CA LYS A 2 10.35 7.88 -58.33
C LYS A 2 10.38 8.37 -56.87
N TYR A 3 10.58 9.68 -56.64
CA TYR A 3 10.65 10.25 -55.28
C TYR A 3 9.31 10.25 -54.52
N ALA A 4 8.18 10.32 -55.22
CA ALA A 4 6.86 10.30 -54.59
C ALA A 4 6.56 8.95 -53.94
N LYS A 5 7.00 7.83 -54.55
CA LYS A 5 6.81 6.49 -53.97
C LYS A 5 7.67 6.27 -52.71
N ILE A 6 8.90 6.80 -52.68
CA ILE A 6 9.78 6.72 -51.50
C ILE A 6 9.21 7.56 -50.36
N LEU A 7 8.73 8.78 -50.65
CA LEU A 7 8.11 9.64 -49.65
C LEU A 7 6.82 9.01 -49.09
N LEU A 8 6.01 8.34 -49.93
CA LEU A 8 4.80 7.65 -49.49
C LEU A 8 5.10 6.46 -48.58
N VAL A 9 6.16 5.70 -48.86
CA VAL A 9 6.62 4.58 -48.00
C VAL A 9 7.20 5.11 -46.68
N PHE A 10 7.93 6.22 -46.71
CA PHE A 10 8.48 6.83 -45.50
C PHE A 10 7.36 7.40 -44.61
N LEU A 11 6.41 8.13 -45.20
CA LEU A 11 5.24 8.66 -44.48
C LEU A 11 4.32 7.55 -43.97
N SER A 12 4.10 6.48 -44.73
CA SER A 12 3.33 5.33 -44.25
C SER A 12 4.04 4.60 -43.12
N SER A 13 5.38 4.49 -43.16
CA SER A 13 6.16 3.90 -42.07
C SER A 13 6.15 4.77 -40.80
N ILE A 14 6.17 6.11 -40.93
CA ILE A 14 6.01 7.04 -39.79
C ILE A 14 4.60 6.94 -39.22
N LEU A 15 3.57 6.89 -40.06
CA LEU A 15 2.18 6.73 -39.62
C LEU A 15 1.93 5.35 -38.97
N PHE A 16 2.57 4.28 -39.46
CA PHE A 16 2.50 2.96 -38.84
C PHE A 16 3.28 2.91 -37.51
N CYS A 17 4.45 3.57 -37.42
CA CYS A 17 5.16 3.74 -36.15
C CYS A 17 4.37 4.59 -35.15
N GLN A 18 3.64 5.61 -35.60
CA GLN A 18 2.77 6.45 -34.75
C GLN A 18 1.49 5.75 -34.30
N LYS A 19 0.97 4.78 -35.06
CA LYS A 19 -0.18 3.98 -34.63
C LYS A 19 0.23 2.79 -33.74
N SER A 20 1.47 2.33 -33.87
CA SER A 20 2.11 1.39 -32.94
C SER A 20 2.66 2.07 -31.68
N LEU A 21 2.58 3.39 -31.58
CA LEU A 21 2.92 4.15 -30.38
C LEU A 21 1.81 4.00 -29.33
N CYS A 22 1.79 2.80 -28.74
CA CYS A 22 1.26 2.42 -27.43
C CYS A 22 -0.13 2.97 -27.09
N ASP A 23 -1.17 2.44 -27.72
CA ASP A 23 -2.46 2.35 -27.04
C ASP A 23 -2.23 1.58 -25.73
N SER A 24 -2.41 2.25 -24.58
CA SER A 24 -2.14 1.64 -23.30
C SER A 24 -3.05 0.43 -23.09
N GLN A 25 -2.46 -0.74 -22.88
CA GLN A 25 -3.22 -1.97 -22.73
C GLN A 25 -3.76 -2.08 -21.31
N LYS A 26 -5.03 -2.44 -21.16
CA LYS A 26 -5.61 -2.65 -19.82
C LYS A 26 -5.27 -4.04 -19.33
N ALA A 27 -4.81 -4.11 -18.09
CA ALA A 27 -4.54 -5.36 -17.39
C ALA A 27 -5.15 -5.32 -15.98
N PHE A 28 -5.20 -6.47 -15.33
CA PHE A 28 -5.48 -6.56 -13.90
C PHE A 28 -4.46 -7.44 -13.20
N VAL A 29 -4.29 -7.21 -11.89
CA VAL A 29 -3.40 -8.00 -11.05
C VAL A 29 -4.01 -9.39 -10.81
N SER A 30 -3.29 -10.44 -11.18
CA SER A 30 -3.71 -11.85 -11.08
C SER A 30 -3.15 -12.59 -9.86
N VAL A 31 -2.20 -11.99 -9.17
CA VAL A 31 -1.62 -12.48 -7.91
C VAL A 31 -2.23 -11.78 -6.70
N PRO A 32 -2.16 -12.35 -5.48
CA PRO A 32 -2.70 -11.69 -4.29
C PRO A 32 -2.17 -10.26 -4.06
N ILE A 33 -0.87 -10.08 -4.26
CA ILE A 33 -0.16 -8.80 -4.11
C ILE A 33 0.93 -8.71 -5.19
N ALA A 34 1.01 -7.58 -5.88
CA ALA A 34 2.10 -7.23 -6.79
C ALA A 34 2.88 -6.02 -6.25
N ASP A 35 4.19 -6.17 -6.06
CA ASP A 35 5.06 -5.05 -5.69
C ASP A 35 5.25 -4.09 -6.87
N LEU A 36 5.16 -2.79 -6.58
CA LEU A 36 5.34 -1.69 -7.54
C LEU A 36 6.56 -0.86 -7.14
N THR A 37 7.50 -0.70 -8.06
CA THR A 37 8.77 -0.02 -7.83
C THR A 37 8.89 1.27 -8.65
N GLY A 38 9.69 2.22 -8.18
CA GLY A 38 9.91 3.48 -8.91
C GLY A 38 10.79 3.34 -10.13
N ASP A 39 11.75 2.42 -10.06
CA ASP A 39 12.76 2.19 -11.08
C ASP A 39 12.70 0.76 -11.58
N TYR A 40 13.10 0.55 -12.83
CA TYR A 40 13.30 -0.80 -13.36
C TYR A 40 14.35 -1.54 -12.51
N LEU A 41 14.04 -2.76 -12.07
CA LEU A 41 14.99 -3.58 -11.32
C LEU A 41 15.98 -4.24 -12.28
N ASN A 42 16.97 -3.48 -12.76
CA ASN A 42 18.13 -3.97 -13.51
C ASN A 42 19.04 -4.62 -12.48
N GLY A 43 18.84 -5.90 -12.15
CA GLY A 43 19.65 -6.68 -11.21
C GLY A 43 20.71 -5.83 -10.51
N TYR A 44 20.29 -5.05 -9.52
CA TYR A 44 21.17 -4.01 -8.99
C TYR A 44 22.22 -4.71 -8.11
N ARG A 45 23.50 -4.38 -8.31
CA ARG A 45 24.57 -4.88 -7.45
C ARG A 45 24.48 -4.16 -6.11
N PHE A 46 24.24 -4.91 -5.03
CA PHE A 46 24.43 -4.36 -3.69
C PHE A 46 25.93 -4.08 -3.48
N ASN A 47 26.28 -2.83 -3.19
CA ASN A 47 27.51 -2.57 -2.47
C ASN A 47 27.33 -3.16 -1.07
N ARG A 48 28.24 -4.06 -0.69
CA ARG A 48 28.28 -4.81 0.55
C ARG A 48 27.75 -3.95 1.72
N LEU A 49 26.55 -4.27 2.22
CA LEU A 49 26.20 -3.90 3.58
C LEU A 49 27.34 -4.42 4.46
N HIS A 50 28.00 -3.52 5.20
CA HIS A 50 28.88 -3.91 6.29
C HIS A 50 28.05 -4.73 7.28
N LEU A 51 28.06 -6.04 7.10
CA LEU A 51 27.66 -7.03 8.09
C LEU A 51 28.77 -7.08 9.15
N ASN A 52 29.03 -5.95 9.80
CA ASN A 52 29.87 -5.89 10.98
C ASN A 52 28.98 -6.32 12.15
N GLY A 53 29.09 -7.58 12.58
CA GLY A 53 28.39 -8.07 13.78
C GLY A 53 28.22 -9.60 13.84
N LEU A 54 28.18 -10.28 12.69
CA LEU A 54 28.18 -11.74 12.70
C LEU A 54 29.62 -12.24 12.64
N HIS A 55 30.17 -12.63 13.81
CA HIS A 55 31.30 -13.55 13.92
C HIS A 55 30.90 -14.92 13.34
N LEU A 56 30.69 -14.97 12.03
CA LEU A 56 30.67 -16.21 11.29
C LEU A 56 32.12 -16.66 11.12
N ASP A 57 32.36 -17.88 11.58
CA ASP A 57 33.63 -18.57 11.55
C ASP A 57 34.34 -18.39 10.20
N LYS A 58 35.51 -17.72 10.22
CA LYS A 58 36.22 -17.23 9.03
C LYS A 58 36.78 -18.35 8.14
N ASN A 59 36.71 -19.60 8.60
CA ASN A 59 37.47 -20.69 8.01
C ASN A 59 36.67 -21.64 7.10
N ASN A 60 35.37 -21.42 6.88
CA ASN A 60 34.56 -22.41 6.13
C ASN A 60 33.55 -21.85 5.12
N LEU A 61 33.68 -20.58 4.74
CA LEU A 61 32.79 -19.98 3.76
C LEU A 61 33.60 -19.30 2.66
N ASP A 62 33.98 -20.11 1.69
CA ASP A 62 34.30 -19.72 0.32
C ASP A 62 33.01 -19.17 -0.35
N ILE A 63 32.41 -18.14 0.27
CA ILE A 63 31.36 -17.32 -0.32
C ILE A 63 32.07 -16.50 -1.38
N LYS A 64 32.23 -17.12 -2.55
CA LYS A 64 32.40 -16.44 -3.82
C LYS A 64 31.53 -15.19 -3.80
N LYS A 65 32.12 -14.07 -4.25
CA LYS A 65 31.51 -12.75 -4.49
C LYS A 65 30.29 -12.84 -5.42
N ASN A 66 29.24 -13.55 -5.01
CA ASN A 66 28.02 -13.71 -5.77
C ASN A 66 27.20 -12.44 -5.54
N ASN A 67 27.35 -11.52 -6.48
CA ASN A 67 26.53 -10.33 -6.68
C ASN A 67 25.05 -10.72 -6.57
N LYS A 68 24.44 -10.51 -5.41
CA LYS A 68 22.99 -10.73 -5.26
C LYS A 68 22.25 -9.56 -5.88
N TYR A 69 21.69 -9.83 -7.05
CA TYR A 69 20.78 -8.97 -7.77
C TYR A 69 19.49 -8.78 -6.99
N GLN A 70 19.00 -7.53 -6.86
CA GLN A 70 17.69 -7.27 -6.29
C GLN A 70 16.60 -7.69 -7.28
N THR A 71 15.83 -8.70 -6.91
CA THR A 71 14.58 -9.12 -7.56
C THR A 71 13.39 -8.71 -6.68
N TYR A 72 12.17 -8.76 -7.22
CA TYR A 72 10.94 -8.47 -6.45
C TYR A 72 10.82 -9.35 -5.21
N GLU A 73 11.28 -10.59 -5.28
CA GLU A 73 11.28 -11.58 -4.20
C GLU A 73 12.31 -11.25 -3.08
N THR A 74 13.18 -10.28 -3.31
CA THR A 74 14.28 -9.89 -2.40
C THR A 74 14.23 -8.42 -1.99
N LEU A 75 13.15 -7.70 -2.33
CA LEU A 75 12.95 -6.32 -1.89
C LEU A 75 12.94 -6.27 -0.35
N PRO A 76 13.72 -5.38 0.28
CA PRO A 76 13.78 -5.29 1.74
C PRO A 76 12.44 -4.84 2.33
N LEU A 77 12.22 -5.14 3.61
CA LEU A 77 11.05 -4.66 4.35
C LEU A 77 11.09 -3.15 4.56
N GLU A 78 12.26 -2.61 4.88
CA GLU A 78 12.48 -1.19 5.11
C GLU A 78 13.88 -0.77 4.61
N SER A 79 14.06 0.51 4.33
CA SER A 79 15.38 1.08 4.10
C SER A 79 16.00 1.47 5.43
N LYS A 80 17.26 1.09 5.68
CA LYS A 80 17.99 1.69 6.80
C LYS A 80 18.22 3.17 6.55
N LYS A 81 18.17 4.01 7.58
CA LYS A 81 18.45 5.45 7.47
C LYS A 81 19.75 5.70 6.69
N GLY A 82 19.67 6.52 5.64
CA GLY A 82 20.79 6.82 4.75
C GLY A 82 21.05 5.82 3.61
N THR A 83 20.25 4.75 3.49
CA THR A 83 20.36 3.78 2.38
C THR A 83 19.14 3.86 1.46
N SER A 84 19.32 4.19 0.19
CA SER A 84 18.23 4.26 -0.81
C SER A 84 17.81 2.89 -1.37
N ASN A 85 17.93 1.85 -0.55
CA ASN A 85 17.93 0.46 -1.03
C ASN A 85 16.54 -0.16 -1.22
N CYS A 86 15.49 0.43 -0.64
CA CYS A 86 14.12 -0.05 -0.85
C CYS A 86 13.49 0.64 -2.06
N LYS A 87 13.38 -0.09 -3.17
CA LYS A 87 12.79 0.40 -4.42
C LYS A 87 11.25 0.30 -4.46
N ARG A 88 10.65 -0.42 -3.50
CA ARG A 88 9.18 -0.54 -3.38
C ARG A 88 8.59 0.84 -3.07
N ILE A 89 7.64 1.28 -3.88
CA ILE A 89 6.88 2.51 -3.66
C ILE A 89 5.43 2.20 -3.29
N ASN A 90 4.85 1.15 -3.88
CA ASN A 90 3.47 0.75 -3.66
C ASN A 90 3.29 -0.76 -3.82
N GLN A 91 2.08 -1.24 -3.55
CA GLN A 91 1.62 -2.59 -3.84
C GLN A 91 0.24 -2.52 -4.49
N ALA A 92 0.04 -3.30 -5.54
CA ALA A 92 -1.27 -3.51 -6.15
C ALA A 92 -1.89 -4.80 -5.64
N LEU A 93 -3.21 -4.80 -5.43
CA LEU A 93 -3.94 -6.00 -4.97
C LEU A 93 -4.53 -6.75 -6.15
N PHE A 94 -4.79 -8.04 -5.94
CA PHE A 94 -5.62 -8.85 -6.83
C PHE A 94 -6.86 -8.08 -7.33
N ASN A 95 -7.17 -8.25 -8.62
CA ASN A 95 -8.24 -7.55 -9.33
C ASN A 95 -8.09 -6.02 -9.49
N GLU A 96 -7.02 -5.40 -9.02
CA GLU A 96 -6.77 -3.99 -9.34
C GLU A 96 -6.41 -3.84 -10.82
N ILE A 97 -7.10 -2.92 -11.49
CA ILE A 97 -6.88 -2.63 -12.92
C ILE A 97 -5.76 -1.60 -13.07
N VAL A 98 -4.84 -1.88 -14.00
CA VAL A 98 -3.73 -1.01 -14.39
C VAL A 98 -3.71 -0.80 -15.90
N GLU A 99 -2.96 0.20 -16.36
CA GLU A 99 -2.63 0.39 -17.77
C GLU A 99 -1.16 0.03 -18.00
N ILE A 100 -0.87 -0.92 -18.89
CA ILE A 100 0.49 -1.25 -19.33
C ILE A 100 0.93 -0.16 -20.31
N ILE A 101 2.05 0.49 -20.00
CA ILE A 101 2.61 1.61 -20.78
C ILE A 101 3.75 1.11 -21.67
N SER A 102 4.62 0.28 -21.11
CA SER A 102 5.76 -0.29 -21.82
C SER A 102 6.15 -1.62 -21.20
N GLU A 103 6.86 -2.44 -21.96
CA GLU A 103 7.40 -3.71 -21.49
C GLU A 103 8.91 -3.72 -21.69
N LYS A 104 9.63 -4.34 -20.74
CA LYS A 104 11.06 -4.57 -20.85
C LYS A 104 11.43 -5.85 -20.11
N ASP A 105 11.96 -6.83 -20.83
CA ASP A 105 12.32 -8.14 -20.31
C ASP A 105 11.14 -8.82 -19.58
N ASN A 106 11.31 -9.21 -18.31
CA ASN A 106 10.27 -9.79 -17.46
C ASN A 106 9.52 -8.74 -16.62
N GLN A 107 9.63 -7.45 -16.96
CA GLN A 107 8.99 -6.36 -16.26
C GLN A 107 8.13 -5.52 -17.20
N VAL A 108 7.11 -4.90 -16.61
CA VAL A 108 6.21 -3.98 -17.28
C VAL A 108 6.15 -2.69 -16.52
N GLN A 109 6.04 -1.59 -17.25
CA GLN A 109 5.74 -0.29 -16.68
C GLN A 109 4.22 -0.13 -16.65
N VAL A 110 3.67 0.06 -15.46
CA VAL A 110 2.22 0.10 -15.22
C VAL A 110 1.80 1.45 -14.65
N LYS A 111 0.65 1.94 -15.10
CA LYS A 111 -0.04 3.07 -14.50
C LYS A 111 -1.13 2.59 -13.55
N THR A 112 -1.07 2.98 -12.28
CA THR A 112 -2.15 2.70 -11.32
C THR A 112 -3.23 3.77 -11.38
N LEU A 113 -4.48 3.37 -11.21
CA LEU A 113 -5.63 4.27 -11.27
C LEU A 113 -6.15 4.70 -9.90
N ASN A 114 -5.86 3.91 -8.86
CA ASN A 114 -6.40 4.05 -7.51
C ASN A 114 -5.52 4.91 -6.59
N THR A 115 -4.27 5.18 -6.95
CA THR A 115 -3.36 6.00 -6.14
C THR A 115 -2.38 6.75 -7.02
N PHE A 116 -1.85 7.86 -6.52
CA PHE A 116 -0.75 8.59 -7.11
C PHE A 116 0.14 9.15 -6.00
N TYR A 117 1.36 9.54 -6.35
CA TYR A 117 2.25 10.27 -5.47
C TYR A 117 2.78 11.52 -6.15
N GLN A 118 3.25 12.47 -5.35
CA GLN A 118 3.91 13.68 -5.78
C GLN A 118 5.38 13.57 -5.43
N ASN A 119 6.22 13.98 -6.37
CA ASN A 119 7.64 14.19 -6.14
C ASN A 119 7.97 15.65 -6.43
N GLN A 120 8.85 16.23 -5.61
CA GLN A 120 9.36 17.58 -5.82
C GLN A 120 10.74 17.46 -6.45
N ASN A 121 10.90 18.03 -7.64
CA ASN A 121 12.22 18.14 -8.25
C ASN A 121 13.11 19.00 -7.33
N PRO A 122 14.29 18.52 -6.91
CA PRO A 122 15.13 19.23 -5.95
C PRO A 122 15.67 20.56 -6.49
N GLU A 123 15.90 20.66 -7.80
CA GLU A 123 16.45 21.83 -8.50
C GLU A 123 15.36 22.85 -8.81
N THR A 124 14.29 22.44 -9.49
CA THR A 124 13.23 23.36 -9.96
C THR A 124 12.14 23.61 -8.93
N LYS A 125 12.12 22.83 -7.84
CA LYS A 125 11.02 22.76 -6.85
C LYS A 125 9.65 22.42 -7.45
N LEU A 126 9.59 22.04 -8.73
CA LEU A 126 8.36 21.66 -9.41
C LEU A 126 7.81 20.36 -8.83
N ILE A 127 6.52 20.37 -8.51
CA ILE A 127 5.80 19.20 -8.02
C ILE A 127 5.15 18.49 -9.20
N THR A 128 5.44 17.20 -9.38
CA THR A 128 4.85 16.37 -10.43
C THR A 128 4.06 15.22 -9.83
N ASN A 129 2.89 14.93 -10.41
CA ASN A 129 2.12 13.73 -10.08
C ASN A 129 2.72 12.53 -10.81
N GLN A 130 2.87 11.43 -10.10
CA GLN A 130 3.39 10.16 -10.58
C GLN A 130 2.41 9.06 -10.21
N SER A 131 2.06 8.23 -11.18
CA SER A 131 1.25 7.03 -11.00
C SER A 131 1.78 5.85 -11.80
N ILE A 132 3.02 5.97 -12.26
CA ILE A 132 3.71 5.01 -13.12
C ILE A 132 4.76 4.28 -12.29
N TYR A 133 4.82 2.97 -12.44
CA TYR A 133 5.69 2.09 -11.67
C TYR A 133 6.22 0.96 -12.55
N TRP A 134 7.31 0.33 -12.12
CA TRP A 134 7.76 -0.95 -12.65
C TRP A 134 7.27 -2.11 -11.81
N ALA A 135 6.85 -3.19 -12.45
CA ALA A 135 6.36 -4.40 -11.82
C ALA A 135 6.73 -5.65 -12.62
N LYS A 136 6.71 -6.83 -11.97
CA LYS A 136 6.92 -8.13 -12.63
C LYS A 136 5.77 -8.42 -13.60
N LYS A 137 6.09 -8.77 -14.86
CA LYS A 137 5.12 -8.99 -15.93
C LYS A 137 4.07 -10.06 -15.60
N ASP A 138 4.52 -11.17 -15.02
CA ASP A 138 3.66 -12.33 -14.74
C ASP A 138 2.58 -12.08 -13.66
N ASN A 139 2.64 -10.93 -12.98
CA ASN A 139 1.62 -10.54 -12.01
C ASN A 139 0.34 -9.99 -12.65
N PHE A 140 0.31 -9.83 -13.97
CA PHE A 140 -0.78 -9.18 -14.69
C PHE A 140 -1.34 -10.07 -15.80
N ILE A 141 -2.65 -9.95 -16.02
CA ILE A 141 -3.34 -10.55 -17.17
C ILE A 141 -3.98 -9.44 -17.99
N LEU A 142 -3.75 -9.45 -19.30
CA LEU A 142 -4.33 -8.48 -20.22
C LEU A 142 -5.82 -8.75 -20.40
N PHE A 143 -6.60 -7.69 -20.56
CA PHE A 143 -8.03 -7.82 -20.86
C PHE A 143 -8.25 -8.50 -22.22
N GLU A 144 -7.36 -8.26 -23.18
CA GLU A 144 -7.37 -8.94 -24.48
C GLU A 144 -7.22 -10.47 -24.35
N ASP A 145 -6.47 -10.94 -23.35
CA ASP A 145 -6.29 -12.38 -23.13
C ASP A 145 -7.55 -13.03 -22.55
N LEU A 146 -8.33 -12.29 -21.76
CA LEU A 146 -9.67 -12.72 -21.34
C LEU A 146 -10.62 -12.82 -22.53
N GLU A 147 -10.59 -11.84 -23.43
CA GLU A 147 -11.42 -11.82 -24.64
C GLU A 147 -11.09 -12.98 -25.58
N LYS A 148 -9.80 -13.26 -25.82
CA LYS A 148 -9.33 -14.43 -26.58
C LYS A 148 -9.74 -15.75 -25.94
N ALA A 149 -9.84 -15.79 -24.61
CA ALA A 149 -10.32 -16.95 -23.85
C ALA A 149 -11.86 -16.99 -23.69
N TYR A 150 -12.60 -16.08 -24.34
CA TYR A 150 -14.06 -15.96 -24.25
C TYR A 150 -14.59 -15.78 -22.82
N LEU A 151 -13.82 -15.11 -21.96
CA LEU A 151 -14.20 -14.82 -20.57
C LEU A 151 -14.82 -13.42 -20.42
N ASP A 152 -15.84 -13.32 -19.58
CA ASP A 152 -16.50 -12.05 -19.29
C ASP A 152 -15.65 -11.15 -18.37
N LYS A 153 -15.03 -10.13 -18.96
CA LYS A 153 -14.26 -9.11 -18.24
C LYS A 153 -15.08 -8.30 -17.21
N ASN A 154 -16.41 -8.33 -17.27
CA ASN A 154 -17.26 -7.67 -16.27
C ASN A 154 -17.26 -8.39 -14.91
N LEU A 155 -16.67 -9.59 -14.84
CA LEU A 155 -16.43 -10.32 -13.59
C LEU A 155 -15.19 -9.79 -12.83
N ILE A 156 -14.45 -8.84 -13.40
CA ILE A 156 -13.41 -8.07 -12.73
C ILE A 156 -14.02 -6.74 -12.20
N PRO A 157 -13.79 -6.38 -10.92
CA PRO A 157 -14.22 -5.11 -10.36
C PRO A 157 -13.79 -3.90 -11.19
N LYS A 158 -14.69 -2.93 -11.35
CA LYS A 158 -14.34 -1.65 -11.99
C LYS A 158 -13.24 -0.93 -11.22
N ALA A 159 -12.31 -0.31 -11.93
CA ALA A 159 -11.22 0.45 -11.34
C ALA A 159 -11.73 1.56 -10.41
N ILE A 160 -11.10 1.70 -9.25
CA ILE A 160 -11.17 2.93 -8.47
C ILE A 160 -10.24 3.93 -9.16
N LYS A 161 -10.78 5.08 -9.54
CA LYS A 161 -10.03 6.12 -10.26
C LYS A 161 -9.93 7.36 -9.39
N TYR A 162 -8.72 7.87 -9.16
CA TYR A 162 -8.55 9.13 -8.45
C TYR A 162 -9.17 10.33 -9.19
N SER A 163 -9.43 10.20 -10.50
CA SER A 163 -10.16 11.18 -11.30
C SER A 163 -11.70 11.12 -11.11
N SER A 164 -12.23 10.07 -10.47
CA SER A 164 -13.66 9.93 -10.24
C SER A 164 -14.04 10.38 -8.84
N LYS A 165 -14.95 11.36 -8.74
CA LYS A 165 -15.51 11.80 -7.45
C LYS A 165 -16.46 10.77 -6.82
N ASN A 166 -16.94 9.78 -7.58
CA ASN A 166 -17.94 8.82 -7.11
C ASN A 166 -17.40 7.39 -7.12
N ILE A 167 -16.67 7.03 -6.06
CA ILE A 167 -16.18 5.66 -5.82
C ILE A 167 -17.36 4.69 -5.65
N GLU A 168 -18.48 5.13 -5.08
CA GLU A 168 -19.64 4.27 -4.79
C GLU A 168 -20.23 3.64 -6.05
N LYS A 169 -20.26 4.39 -7.16
CA LYS A 169 -20.70 3.87 -8.46
C LYS A 169 -19.81 2.72 -8.95
N ALA A 170 -18.49 2.78 -8.69
CA ALA A 170 -17.58 1.68 -9.01
C ALA A 170 -17.79 0.45 -8.12
N ASN A 171 -18.46 0.63 -6.97
CA ASN A 171 -18.61 -0.41 -5.94
C ASN A 171 -20.00 -1.04 -5.82
N LYS A 172 -20.98 -0.63 -6.65
CA LYS A 172 -22.38 -1.10 -6.55
C LYS A 172 -22.51 -2.64 -6.52
N ASN A 173 -21.78 -3.34 -7.38
CA ASN A 173 -21.82 -4.80 -7.51
C ASN A 173 -20.57 -5.49 -6.95
N THR A 174 -19.78 -4.79 -6.14
CA THR A 174 -18.54 -5.34 -5.58
C THR A 174 -18.65 -5.53 -4.08
N VAL A 175 -17.87 -6.46 -3.55
CA VAL A 175 -17.56 -6.56 -2.13
C VAL A 175 -16.07 -6.32 -1.93
N THR A 176 -15.72 -5.65 -0.82
CA THR A 176 -14.34 -5.33 -0.47
C THR A 176 -14.00 -6.00 0.85
N LEU A 177 -12.83 -6.64 0.92
CA LEU A 177 -12.34 -7.25 2.15
C LEU A 177 -11.89 -6.18 3.16
N LYS A 178 -12.30 -6.31 4.43
CA LYS A 178 -11.72 -5.55 5.56
C LYS A 178 -10.66 -6.34 6.33
N LEU A 179 -10.61 -7.65 6.13
CA LEU A 179 -9.63 -8.59 6.69
C LEU A 179 -9.17 -9.56 5.59
N PRO A 180 -7.97 -10.18 5.71
CA PRO A 180 -7.52 -11.16 4.74
C PRO A 180 -8.48 -12.35 4.62
N PHE A 181 -8.55 -12.92 3.42
CA PHE A 181 -9.42 -14.06 3.11
C PHE A 181 -8.62 -15.16 2.43
N TYR A 182 -8.55 -16.32 3.06
CA TYR A 182 -8.04 -17.52 2.43
C TYR A 182 -9.15 -18.19 1.62
N ASP A 183 -8.93 -18.28 0.32
CA ASP A 183 -9.83 -18.94 -0.62
C ASP A 183 -9.38 -20.39 -0.86
N LYS A 184 -10.28 -21.33 -0.59
CA LYS A 184 -10.02 -22.75 -0.80
C LYS A 184 -10.00 -23.14 -2.27
N VAL A 185 -10.63 -22.35 -3.14
CA VAL A 185 -10.77 -22.68 -4.56
C VAL A 185 -9.48 -22.40 -5.33
N THR A 186 -8.81 -21.28 -5.02
CA THR A 186 -7.53 -20.89 -5.62
C THR A 186 -6.32 -21.21 -4.75
N ASN A 187 -6.53 -21.71 -3.51
CA ASN A 187 -5.48 -22.01 -2.54
C ASN A 187 -4.59 -20.77 -2.25
N LYS A 188 -5.21 -19.59 -2.18
CA LYS A 188 -4.52 -18.30 -2.01
C LYS A 188 -5.17 -17.48 -0.91
N THR A 189 -4.34 -16.69 -0.23
CA THR A 189 -4.82 -15.68 0.74
C THR A 189 -4.81 -14.31 0.10
N TYR A 190 -5.96 -13.67 0.02
CA TYR A 190 -6.14 -12.33 -0.53
C TYR A 190 -6.04 -11.26 0.55
N SER A 191 -5.41 -10.14 0.22
CA SER A 191 -5.20 -9.03 1.15
C SER A 191 -6.50 -8.34 1.52
N ALA A 192 -6.55 -7.76 2.73
CA ALA A 192 -7.56 -6.73 3.02
C ALA A 192 -7.51 -5.63 1.94
N GLY A 193 -8.69 -5.14 1.54
CA GLY A 193 -8.92 -4.22 0.44
C GLY A 193 -9.11 -4.85 -0.94
N THR A 194 -8.89 -6.17 -1.09
CA THR A 194 -9.19 -6.87 -2.34
C THR A 194 -10.69 -6.78 -2.64
N ARG A 195 -11.02 -6.55 -3.91
CA ARG A 195 -12.40 -6.38 -4.39
C ARG A 195 -12.82 -7.57 -5.26
N PHE A 196 -14.07 -7.97 -5.14
CA PHE A 196 -14.66 -9.05 -5.92
C PHE A 196 -16.04 -8.65 -6.45
N VAL A 197 -16.42 -9.14 -7.63
CA VAL A 197 -17.77 -8.96 -8.19
C VAL A 197 -18.72 -9.99 -7.59
N LYS A 198 -19.89 -9.54 -7.13
CA LYS A 198 -20.94 -10.42 -6.57
C LYS A 198 -21.60 -11.23 -7.69
N THR A 199 -22.00 -12.48 -7.41
CA THR A 199 -22.67 -13.33 -8.42
C THR A 199 -24.14 -12.99 -8.68
N GLY A 200 -24.74 -12.10 -7.89
CA GLY A 200 -26.17 -11.79 -7.94
C GLY A 200 -27.07 -12.82 -7.26
N LYS A 201 -26.54 -13.99 -6.85
CA LYS A 201 -27.28 -14.98 -6.04
C LYS A 201 -27.41 -14.55 -4.58
N THR A 202 -28.38 -15.12 -3.88
CA THR A 202 -28.80 -14.79 -2.52
C THR A 202 -27.63 -14.71 -1.55
N GLN A 203 -27.39 -13.52 -1.01
CA GLN A 203 -26.54 -13.32 0.17
C GLN A 203 -27.21 -14.05 1.35
N THR A 204 -26.51 -15.01 1.96
CA THR A 204 -26.99 -15.61 3.20
C THR A 204 -26.72 -14.64 4.37
N LYS A 205 -27.23 -14.95 5.56
CA LYS A 205 -26.89 -14.17 6.76
C LYS A 205 -25.39 -14.26 7.13
N LYS A 206 -24.65 -15.23 6.57
CA LYS A 206 -23.25 -15.54 6.92
C LYS A 206 -22.24 -15.28 5.81
N TYR A 207 -22.63 -15.48 4.55
CA TYR A 207 -21.69 -15.45 3.42
C TYR A 207 -22.23 -14.65 2.24
N ILE A 208 -21.31 -14.16 1.41
CA ILE A 208 -21.59 -13.56 0.10
C ILE A 208 -20.87 -14.34 -0.99
N GLN A 209 -21.59 -14.71 -2.05
CA GLN A 209 -21.00 -15.40 -3.18
C GLN A 209 -20.42 -14.40 -4.18
N VAL A 210 -19.19 -14.65 -4.62
CA VAL A 210 -18.45 -13.79 -5.54
C VAL A 210 -17.82 -14.59 -6.68
N PHE A 211 -17.42 -13.89 -7.73
CA PHE A 211 -16.54 -14.42 -8.76
C PHE A 211 -15.08 -14.23 -8.38
N ILE A 212 -14.26 -15.25 -8.62
CA ILE A 212 -12.82 -15.23 -8.41
C ILE A 212 -12.11 -15.73 -9.66
N PHE A 213 -11.12 -14.96 -10.12
CA PHE A 213 -10.30 -15.34 -11.25
C PHE A 213 -9.27 -16.38 -10.82
N ASP A 214 -9.20 -17.49 -11.56
CA ASP A 214 -8.22 -18.54 -11.36
C ASP A 214 -7.28 -18.60 -12.58
N PRO A 215 -6.05 -18.04 -12.49
CA PRO A 215 -5.05 -18.17 -13.53
C PRO A 215 -4.52 -19.61 -13.54
N ALA A 216 -5.20 -20.49 -14.28
CA ALA A 216 -4.74 -21.83 -14.68
C ALA A 216 -4.09 -22.72 -13.58
N ASN A 217 -4.79 -23.77 -13.16
CA ASN A 217 -4.20 -24.85 -12.36
C ASN A 217 -3.40 -25.81 -13.27
N GLY A 218 -2.07 -25.77 -13.22
CA GLY A 218 -1.20 -26.76 -13.87
C GLY A 218 -1.06 -26.61 -15.39
N ASN A 219 -0.78 -27.72 -16.10
CA ASN A 219 -0.42 -27.75 -17.53
C ASN A 219 -1.51 -27.20 -18.49
N SER A 220 -2.75 -26.97 -18.02
CA SER A 220 -3.79 -26.34 -18.84
C SER A 220 -3.76 -24.82 -18.67
N LYS A 221 -3.29 -24.08 -19.68
CA LYS A 221 -3.29 -22.60 -19.75
C LYS A 221 -4.70 -21.97 -19.84
N LEU A 222 -5.75 -22.66 -19.40
CA LEU A 222 -7.12 -22.17 -19.50
C LEU A 222 -7.45 -21.29 -18.30
N TYR A 223 -7.59 -20.00 -18.55
CA TYR A 223 -8.14 -19.03 -17.60
C TYR A 223 -9.60 -19.39 -17.29
N THR A 224 -10.00 -19.29 -16.02
CA THR A 224 -11.41 -19.49 -15.64
C THR A 224 -11.84 -18.52 -14.54
N PHE A 225 -13.14 -18.22 -14.50
CA PHE A 225 -13.77 -17.61 -13.33
C PHE A 225 -14.50 -18.68 -12.54
N LYS A 226 -14.14 -18.81 -11.27
CA LYS A 226 -14.80 -19.70 -10.32
C LYS A 226 -15.69 -18.89 -9.38
N LYS A 227 -16.57 -19.59 -8.67
CA LYS A 227 -17.41 -18.99 -7.63
C LYS A 227 -16.85 -19.40 -6.27
N THR A 228 -16.82 -18.46 -5.34
CA THR A 228 -16.45 -18.73 -3.95
C THR A 228 -17.35 -17.96 -3.00
N GLU A 229 -17.32 -18.32 -1.73
CA GLU A 229 -18.12 -17.72 -0.66
C GLU A 229 -17.21 -17.02 0.33
N ILE A 230 -17.41 -15.71 0.49
CA ILE A 230 -16.68 -14.90 1.46
C ILE A 230 -17.56 -14.71 2.70
N PRO A 231 -17.06 -15.01 3.92
CA PRO A 231 -17.76 -14.67 5.14
C PRO A 231 -18.02 -13.16 5.26
N LEU A 232 -19.23 -12.78 5.66
CA LEU A 232 -19.64 -11.37 5.73
C LEU A 232 -18.85 -10.58 6.77
N GLU A 233 -18.38 -11.23 7.84
CA GLU A 233 -17.51 -10.62 8.84
C GLU A 233 -16.15 -10.19 8.30
N LEU A 234 -15.71 -10.72 7.16
CA LEU A 234 -14.49 -10.31 6.46
C LEU A 234 -14.74 -9.16 5.47
N CYS A 235 -16.00 -8.81 5.22
CA CYS A 235 -16.38 -7.82 4.20
C CYS A 235 -16.67 -6.45 4.82
N ALA A 236 -16.42 -5.39 4.05
CA ALA A 236 -16.86 -4.03 4.38
C ALA A 236 -18.39 -3.88 4.25
N ASN A 237 -18.99 -3.08 5.12
CA ASN A 237 -20.44 -2.95 5.25
C ASN A 237 -21.00 -1.94 4.23
N HIS A 238 -21.03 -2.31 2.95
CA HIS A 238 -21.45 -1.36 1.92
C HIS A 238 -22.97 -1.08 1.87
N SER A 239 -23.84 -1.91 2.45
CA SER A 239 -25.21 -1.99 1.91
C SER A 239 -26.40 -2.05 2.87
N LYS A 240 -26.27 -2.12 4.20
CA LYS A 240 -27.48 -2.42 5.00
C LYS A 240 -28.41 -1.24 5.32
N ASN A 241 -27.95 0.02 5.34
CA ASN A 241 -28.79 1.17 5.76
C ASN A 241 -28.62 2.48 4.96
N LYS A 242 -28.00 2.47 3.77
CA LYS A 242 -27.60 3.72 3.08
C LYS A 242 -28.66 4.41 2.21
N ASN A 243 -29.74 3.73 1.83
CA ASN A 243 -30.68 4.29 0.86
C ASN A 243 -31.44 5.54 1.36
N ASN A 244 -31.41 5.84 2.66
CA ASN A 244 -32.11 6.98 3.27
C ASN A 244 -31.20 7.97 4.02
N LEU A 245 -29.87 7.89 3.88
CA LEU A 245 -28.95 8.74 4.63
C LEU A 245 -28.59 10.01 3.86
N THR A 246 -28.61 11.16 4.54
CA THR A 246 -28.03 12.40 4.03
C THR A 246 -26.52 12.24 3.77
N SER A 247 -25.96 13.03 2.86
CA SER A 247 -24.52 13.00 2.53
C SER A 247 -23.64 13.18 3.78
N LYS A 248 -24.03 14.06 4.70
CA LYS A 248 -23.34 14.29 5.98
C LYS A 248 -23.31 13.03 6.85
N ASN A 249 -24.43 12.32 6.96
CA ASN A 249 -24.51 11.09 7.74
C ASN A 249 -23.72 9.96 7.06
N ALA A 250 -23.72 9.91 5.73
CA ALA A 250 -22.89 8.95 4.99
C ALA A 250 -21.38 9.16 5.26
N ASN A 251 -20.90 10.41 5.24
CA ASN A 251 -19.50 10.72 5.53
C ASN A 251 -19.12 10.39 6.99
N LYS A 252 -20.01 10.65 7.95
CA LYS A 252 -19.81 10.27 9.35
C LYS A 252 -19.64 8.75 9.48
N LEU A 253 -20.53 7.96 8.87
CA LEU A 253 -20.46 6.50 8.92
C LEU A 253 -19.19 5.94 8.25
N LYS A 254 -18.78 6.52 7.12
CA LYS A 254 -17.51 6.11 6.46
C LYS A 254 -16.30 6.35 7.36
N ARG A 255 -16.29 7.48 8.07
CA ARG A 255 -15.24 7.83 9.03
C ARG A 255 -15.24 6.89 10.24
N GLU A 256 -16.42 6.52 10.74
CA GLU A 256 -16.56 5.54 11.82
C GLU A 256 -16.07 4.15 11.40
N GLU A 257 -16.46 3.68 10.21
CA GLU A 257 -15.98 2.41 9.64
C GLU A 257 -14.47 2.43 9.41
N PHE A 258 -13.91 3.54 8.92
CA PHE A 258 -12.47 3.74 8.74
C PHE A 258 -11.70 3.57 10.05
N LEU A 259 -12.19 4.21 11.12
CA LEU A 259 -11.59 4.09 12.45
C LEU A 259 -11.75 2.69 13.04
N GLU A 260 -12.89 2.05 12.85
CA GLU A 260 -13.13 0.68 13.31
C GLU A 260 -12.12 -0.29 12.68
N ILE A 261 -11.92 -0.20 11.36
CA ILE A 261 -10.93 -1.00 10.64
C ILE A 261 -9.53 -0.78 11.20
N LEU A 262 -9.11 0.48 11.34
CA LEU A 262 -7.77 0.81 11.83
C LEU A 262 -7.56 0.35 13.28
N LYS A 263 -8.56 0.52 14.15
CA LYS A 263 -8.50 0.02 15.54
C LYS A 263 -8.39 -1.50 15.59
N ASN A 264 -9.13 -2.21 14.74
CA ASN A 264 -9.04 -3.66 14.63
C ASN A 264 -7.67 -4.12 14.13
N TRP A 265 -7.07 -3.40 13.18
CA TRP A 265 -5.74 -3.68 12.64
C TRP A 265 -4.61 -3.37 13.63
N ALA A 266 -4.76 -2.32 14.43
CA ALA A 266 -3.82 -1.91 15.46
C ALA A 266 -3.86 -2.79 16.72
N ASN A 267 -5.04 -3.33 17.07
CA ASN A 267 -5.29 -4.03 18.34
C ASN A 267 -5.55 -5.54 18.17
N ILE A 268 -4.89 -6.19 17.19
CA ILE A 268 -5.02 -7.63 16.97
C ILE A 268 -4.55 -8.39 18.23
N LYS A 269 -5.41 -9.25 18.80
CA LYS A 269 -5.15 -9.93 20.09
C LYS A 269 -3.86 -10.77 20.05
N ASN A 270 -3.74 -11.65 19.07
CA ASN A 270 -2.64 -12.63 18.95
C ASN A 270 -1.64 -12.32 17.83
N GLY A 271 -1.56 -11.05 17.40
CA GLY A 271 -0.67 -10.69 16.31
C GLY A 271 -0.56 -9.20 16.07
N PHE A 272 0.08 -8.83 14.96
CA PHE A 272 0.18 -7.45 14.49
C PHE A 272 0.39 -7.44 12.97
N ILE A 273 0.18 -6.30 12.33
CA ILE A 273 0.53 -6.11 10.92
C ILE A 273 1.91 -5.46 10.87
N PRO A 274 2.90 -6.05 10.18
CA PRO A 274 4.24 -5.49 10.11
C PRO A 274 4.28 -4.22 9.27
N TYR A 275 5.22 -3.33 9.62
CA TYR A 275 5.59 -2.23 8.74
C TYR A 275 6.37 -2.77 7.54
N VAL A 276 6.00 -2.33 6.35
CA VAL A 276 6.75 -2.58 5.11
C VAL A 276 6.79 -1.29 4.32
N TRP A 277 7.98 -0.79 4.01
CA TRP A 277 8.21 0.40 3.19
C TRP A 277 7.61 0.24 1.80
N GLY A 278 6.79 1.19 1.37
CA GLY A 278 6.01 1.09 0.14
C GLY A 278 4.81 0.14 0.26
N GLY A 279 4.61 -0.50 1.42
CA GLY A 279 3.57 -1.48 1.66
C GLY A 279 2.17 -0.87 1.74
N SER A 280 1.20 -1.52 1.12
CA SER A 280 -0.21 -1.10 1.12
C SER A 280 -1.16 -2.29 1.11
N SER A 281 -0.70 -3.45 1.60
CA SER A 281 -1.42 -4.72 1.60
C SER A 281 -1.07 -5.55 2.83
N TYR A 282 -1.93 -6.46 3.26
CA TYR A 282 -1.51 -7.55 4.14
C TYR A 282 -2.42 -8.76 3.98
N THR A 283 -1.82 -9.95 3.91
CA THR A 283 -2.52 -11.24 3.77
C THR A 283 -2.55 -12.04 5.07
N GLN A 284 -1.69 -11.70 6.02
CA GLN A 284 -1.60 -12.40 7.30
C GLN A 284 -1.03 -11.50 8.39
N VAL A 285 -1.29 -11.88 9.63
CA VAL A 285 -0.80 -11.18 10.81
C VAL A 285 0.45 -11.89 11.34
N CYS A 286 1.39 -11.10 11.82
CA CYS A 286 2.57 -11.57 12.50
C CYS A 286 2.22 -12.01 13.92
N ASN A 287 2.59 -13.24 14.33
CA ASN A 287 2.36 -13.71 15.70
C ASN A 287 3.18 -12.89 16.73
N LYS A 288 2.55 -12.49 17.85
CA LYS A 288 3.21 -11.75 18.96
C LYS A 288 4.23 -12.60 19.71
N ASN A 289 3.97 -13.90 19.87
CA ASN A 289 4.82 -14.81 20.66
C ASN A 289 6.15 -15.15 19.95
N LYS A 290 6.28 -14.72 18.68
CA LYS A 290 7.46 -14.91 17.83
C LYS A 290 8.34 -13.65 17.73
N ILE A 291 8.07 -12.63 18.56
CA ILE A 291 8.92 -11.43 18.65
C ILE A 291 9.96 -11.69 19.74
N ALA A 292 11.25 -11.79 19.38
CA ALA A 292 12.30 -11.61 20.37
C ALA A 292 12.70 -10.14 20.42
N PHE A 293 13.27 -9.72 21.54
CA PHE A 293 13.99 -8.47 21.63
C PHE A 293 15.46 -8.76 21.33
N ASP A 294 16.09 -7.93 20.51
CA ASP A 294 17.51 -8.02 20.24
C ASP A 294 18.25 -7.02 21.13
N PRO A 295 18.93 -7.50 22.17
CA PRO A 295 19.62 -6.60 23.10
C PRO A 295 20.81 -5.89 22.45
N GLU A 296 21.41 -6.43 21.39
CA GLU A 296 22.58 -5.83 20.72
C GLU A 296 22.18 -4.59 19.91
N PHE A 297 21.05 -4.66 19.21
CA PHE A 297 20.58 -3.56 18.38
C PHE A 297 19.50 -2.70 19.06
N LYS A 298 19.12 -3.04 20.31
CA LYS A 298 18.01 -2.44 21.07
C LYS A 298 16.71 -2.32 20.27
N VAL A 299 16.52 -3.18 19.28
CA VAL A 299 15.32 -3.24 18.46
C VAL A 299 14.65 -4.59 18.70
N TYR A 300 13.34 -4.64 18.52
CA TYR A 300 12.64 -5.92 18.46
C TYR A 300 13.02 -6.63 17.17
N THR A 301 14.19 -7.29 17.11
CA THR A 301 14.48 -8.20 15.99
C THR A 301 13.80 -9.52 16.29
N ARG A 302 13.04 -10.00 15.32
CA ARG A 302 12.79 -11.43 15.33
C ARG A 302 14.12 -12.13 15.03
N PRO A 303 14.48 -13.21 15.75
CA PRO A 303 15.43 -14.20 15.26
C PRO A 303 14.94 -14.75 13.91
N GLU A 304 13.62 -14.68 13.69
CA GLU A 304 12.91 -15.04 12.48
C GLU A 304 12.97 -13.99 11.34
N PHE A 305 13.31 -12.72 11.63
CA PHE A 305 13.56 -11.67 10.61
C PHE A 305 15.05 -11.42 10.38
N ASN A 306 15.91 -12.03 11.19
CA ASN A 306 17.23 -12.41 10.71
C ASN A 306 17.00 -13.17 9.40
N LEU A 307 17.71 -12.82 8.33
CA LEU A 307 17.51 -13.25 6.93
C LEU A 307 17.20 -14.76 6.71
N ALA A 308 17.44 -15.61 7.71
CA ALA A 308 17.12 -17.03 7.78
C ALA A 308 15.63 -17.39 7.94
N ALA A 309 14.79 -16.69 8.73
CA ALA A 309 13.36 -17.08 8.85
C ALA A 309 12.36 -16.19 8.09
N ASN A 310 12.91 -15.27 7.28
CA ASN A 310 12.30 -14.98 5.99
C ASN A 310 12.03 -16.27 5.20
N ARG A 311 12.69 -17.43 5.45
CA ARG A 311 12.35 -18.71 4.81
C ARG A 311 10.94 -19.24 5.10
N GLU A 312 10.30 -18.89 6.22
CA GLU A 312 8.91 -19.30 6.50
C GLU A 312 7.89 -18.49 5.67
N PHE A 313 8.20 -17.22 5.37
CA PHE A 313 7.43 -16.36 4.44
C PHE A 313 7.94 -16.42 2.99
N ALA A 314 9.14 -16.99 2.77
CA ALA A 314 9.84 -17.05 1.49
C ALA A 314 9.74 -18.44 0.86
N THR A 315 8.54 -19.00 0.82
CA THR A 315 8.11 -19.61 -0.44
C THR A 315 7.92 -18.44 -1.42
N ARG A 316 9.03 -18.02 -2.04
CA ARG A 316 9.29 -16.74 -2.75
C ARG A 316 8.39 -16.41 -3.96
N GLU A 317 7.16 -16.88 -4.02
CA GLU A 317 6.28 -16.60 -5.16
C GLU A 317 5.60 -15.23 -5.08
N PHE A 318 5.51 -14.62 -3.89
CA PHE A 318 4.67 -13.43 -3.68
C PHE A 318 5.41 -12.26 -3.01
N ALA A 319 4.90 -11.06 -3.30
CA ALA A 319 5.32 -9.80 -2.68
C ALA A 319 5.15 -9.81 -1.15
N THR A 320 6.01 -9.07 -0.44
CA THR A 320 6.00 -9.07 1.03
C THR A 320 4.82 -8.24 1.57
N PRO A 321 3.85 -8.85 2.29
CA PRO A 321 2.72 -8.11 2.85
C PRO A 321 3.14 -7.21 4.02
N GLY A 322 2.60 -6.00 4.06
CA GLY A 322 2.68 -5.07 5.18
C GLY A 322 2.21 -3.67 4.80
N LEU A 323 2.16 -2.77 5.79
CA LEU A 323 1.65 -1.42 5.61
C LEU A 323 2.74 -0.40 5.95
N ASP A 324 2.99 0.56 5.07
CA ASP A 324 3.64 1.81 5.46
C ASP A 324 2.60 2.82 5.98
N CYS A 325 3.07 3.96 6.50
CA CYS A 325 2.21 4.95 7.14
C CYS A 325 1.10 5.47 6.22
N SER A 326 1.40 5.76 4.95
CA SER A 326 0.42 6.28 3.99
C SER A 326 -0.43 5.18 3.36
N GLY A 327 0.13 3.99 3.16
CA GLY A 327 -0.54 2.78 2.68
C GLY A 327 -1.58 2.28 3.67
N LEU A 328 -1.32 2.38 4.98
CA LEU A 328 -2.30 2.14 6.04
C LEU A 328 -3.55 3.01 5.85
N VAL A 329 -3.36 4.33 5.71
CA VAL A 329 -4.45 5.30 5.53
C VAL A 329 -5.17 5.07 4.22
N ALA A 330 -4.43 4.96 3.11
CA ALA A 330 -5.00 4.80 1.78
C ALA A 330 -5.85 3.53 1.67
N ARG A 331 -5.33 2.40 2.18
CA ARG A 331 -6.03 1.11 2.08
C ARG A 331 -7.30 1.11 2.92
N ALA A 332 -7.25 1.56 4.18
CA ALA A 332 -8.42 1.65 5.04
C ALA A 332 -9.48 2.60 4.47
N ALA A 333 -9.06 3.78 3.98
CA ALA A 333 -9.96 4.75 3.38
C ALA A 333 -10.68 4.20 2.13
N GLN A 334 -9.97 3.50 1.26
CA GLN A 334 -10.55 2.88 0.06
C GLN A 334 -11.53 1.76 0.40
N ILE A 335 -11.27 0.96 1.44
CA ILE A 335 -12.24 -0.04 1.95
C ILE A 335 -13.54 0.64 2.37
N CYS A 336 -13.46 1.84 2.95
CA CYS A 336 -14.62 2.62 3.41
C CYS A 336 -15.25 3.52 2.33
N ASN A 337 -14.85 3.43 1.07
CA ASN A 337 -15.30 4.31 -0.02
C ASN A 337 -15.05 5.81 0.27
N ILE A 338 -13.97 6.13 0.97
CA ILE A 338 -13.46 7.49 1.14
C ILE A 338 -12.53 7.79 -0.04
N PRO A 339 -12.68 8.93 -0.74
CA PRO A 339 -11.88 9.28 -1.91
C PRO A 339 -10.46 9.75 -1.52
N TYR A 340 -9.68 8.84 -0.93
CA TYR A 340 -8.28 9.05 -0.57
C TYR A 340 -7.38 8.29 -1.55
N PHE A 341 -6.49 9.02 -2.23
CA PHE A 341 -5.68 8.48 -3.33
C PHE A 341 -4.18 8.77 -3.18
N TYR A 342 -3.74 9.23 -2.01
CA TYR A 342 -2.42 9.81 -1.80
C TYR A 342 -1.42 8.77 -1.29
N LYS A 343 -0.48 8.31 -2.14
CA LYS A 343 0.44 7.23 -1.77
C LYS A 343 1.60 7.66 -0.87
N ASN A 344 1.96 8.94 -0.86
CA ASN A 344 2.98 9.46 0.05
C ASN A 344 2.46 10.69 0.85
N THR A 345 3.20 11.03 1.90
CA THR A 345 2.82 12.09 2.84
C THR A 345 2.85 13.48 2.22
N LEU A 346 3.77 13.74 1.28
CA LEU A 346 3.81 14.98 0.49
C LEU A 346 2.51 15.17 -0.31
N THR A 347 2.04 14.12 -0.98
CA THR A 347 0.79 14.16 -1.75
C THR A 347 -0.39 14.43 -0.85
N ALA A 348 -0.48 13.72 0.29
CA ALA A 348 -1.55 13.92 1.25
C ALA A 348 -1.57 15.37 1.76
N ARG A 349 -0.41 15.89 2.15
CA ARG A 349 -0.24 17.28 2.62
C ARG A 349 -0.76 18.31 1.64
N ASN A 350 -0.49 18.12 0.34
CA ASN A 350 -0.83 19.09 -0.70
C ASN A 350 -2.29 19.02 -1.16
N ASN A 351 -2.99 17.91 -0.89
CA ASN A 351 -4.34 17.67 -1.42
C ASN A 351 -5.43 17.59 -0.34
N LEU A 352 -5.05 17.50 0.94
CA LEU A 352 -6.01 17.48 2.06
C LEU A 352 -6.24 18.88 2.62
N THR A 353 -7.44 19.09 3.16
CA THR A 353 -7.82 20.34 3.83
C THR A 353 -7.18 20.42 5.20
N LYS A 354 -6.41 21.48 5.46
CA LYS A 354 -5.83 21.74 6.79
C LYS A 354 -6.93 22.04 7.83
N ILE A 355 -6.75 21.55 9.04
CA ILE A 355 -7.61 21.82 10.20
C ILE A 355 -7.03 23.02 10.94
N ALA A 356 -7.78 24.13 10.96
CA ALA A 356 -7.32 25.37 11.55
C ALA A 356 -7.34 25.34 13.08
N SER A 357 -8.32 24.67 13.70
CA SER A 357 -8.53 24.75 15.14
C SER A 357 -8.85 23.40 15.79
N LEU A 358 -8.54 23.26 17.09
CA LEU A 358 -8.76 22.01 17.82
C LEU A 358 -10.25 21.60 17.85
N LYS A 359 -11.19 22.55 17.88
CA LYS A 359 -12.64 22.27 17.85
C LYS A 359 -13.09 21.58 16.55
N ASP A 360 -12.33 21.73 15.48
CA ASP A 360 -12.65 21.12 14.18
C ASP A 360 -12.03 19.73 14.03
N LEU A 361 -11.09 19.36 14.93
CA LEU A 361 -10.46 18.06 14.96
C LEU A 361 -11.46 16.97 15.32
N LYS A 362 -11.45 15.89 14.55
CA LYS A 362 -12.32 14.72 14.75
C LYS A 362 -11.48 13.45 14.73
N ASN A 363 -11.97 12.42 15.40
CA ASN A 363 -11.42 11.08 15.22
C ASN A 363 -11.43 10.74 13.71
N GLY A 364 -10.35 10.14 13.23
CA GLY A 364 -10.12 9.78 11.82
C GLY A 364 -9.41 10.87 11.02
N ASP A 365 -9.23 12.08 11.57
CA ASP A 365 -8.36 13.08 10.96
C ASP A 365 -6.88 12.70 11.07
N LEU A 366 -6.04 13.44 10.36
CA LEU A 366 -4.66 13.07 10.12
C LEU A 366 -3.70 14.11 10.69
N ILE A 367 -2.62 13.66 11.33
CA ILE A 367 -1.45 14.48 11.65
C ILE A 367 -0.38 14.13 10.61
N ILE A 368 0.14 15.13 9.91
CA ILE A 368 1.14 14.92 8.85
C ILE A 368 2.37 15.77 9.13
N TYR A 369 3.54 15.13 9.13
CA TYR A 369 4.84 15.79 9.17
C TYR A 369 5.78 15.17 8.14
N ASN A 370 7.00 15.68 8.02
CA ASN A 370 7.91 15.21 6.98
C ASN A 370 8.18 13.71 7.12
N GLY A 371 7.90 12.95 6.05
CA GLY A 371 8.12 11.50 6.02
C GLY A 371 7.10 10.64 6.77
N HIS A 372 6.09 11.20 7.45
CA HIS A 372 5.15 10.38 8.24
C HIS A 372 3.71 10.92 8.30
N ILE A 373 2.76 10.03 8.51
CA ILE A 373 1.32 10.32 8.68
C ILE A 373 0.76 9.46 9.81
N ILE A 374 -0.07 10.08 10.64
CA ILE A 374 -0.68 9.49 11.84
C ILE A 374 -2.18 9.74 11.80
N VAL A 375 -2.98 8.78 12.24
CA VAL A 375 -4.44 8.89 12.38
C VAL A 375 -4.80 9.24 13.82
N VAL A 376 -5.65 10.24 14.00
CA VAL A 376 -6.27 10.60 15.29
C VAL A 376 -7.31 9.53 15.65
N SER A 377 -6.99 8.60 16.56
CA SER A 377 -7.86 7.45 16.82
C SER A 377 -8.89 7.71 17.93
N ASP A 378 -8.50 8.49 18.93
CA ASP A 378 -9.35 8.87 20.06
C ASP A 378 -8.87 10.19 20.70
N ILE A 379 -9.57 11.29 20.41
CA ILE A 379 -9.29 12.61 20.97
C ILE A 379 -9.41 12.62 22.49
N LYS A 380 -10.44 11.98 23.04
CA LYS A 380 -10.72 12.00 24.48
C LYS A 380 -9.58 11.33 25.27
N ASN A 381 -9.04 10.25 24.72
CA ASN A 381 -7.98 9.47 25.35
C ASN A 381 -6.58 9.82 24.82
N ASN A 382 -6.44 10.88 24.01
CA ASN A 382 -5.17 11.29 23.41
C ASN A 382 -4.46 10.17 22.66
N LYS A 383 -5.19 9.32 21.94
CA LYS A 383 -4.62 8.18 21.21
C LYS A 383 -4.50 8.42 19.71
N ILE A 384 -3.49 7.81 19.13
CA ILE A 384 -3.19 7.82 17.70
C ILE A 384 -2.98 6.40 17.17
N ILE A 385 -3.16 6.23 15.86
CA ILE A 385 -2.81 5.02 15.11
C ILE A 385 -1.80 5.36 14.02
N GLU A 386 -0.77 4.54 13.86
CA GLU A 386 0.24 4.68 12.82
C GLU A 386 0.84 3.31 12.44
N ALA A 387 1.50 3.25 11.29
CA ALA A 387 2.44 2.20 10.94
C ALA A 387 3.86 2.80 10.94
N ARG A 388 4.76 2.27 11.78
CA ARG A 388 6.11 2.84 11.98
C ARG A 388 7.20 1.79 11.77
N THR A 389 8.33 2.23 11.22
CA THR A 389 9.56 1.43 11.03
C THR A 389 10.10 0.89 12.35
N ASN A 390 11.01 -0.10 12.30
CA ASN A 390 11.71 -0.56 13.51
C ASN A 390 12.68 0.50 14.05
N GLU A 391 13.32 1.27 13.15
CA GLU A 391 14.32 2.28 13.53
C GLU A 391 13.72 3.42 14.38
N HIS A 392 12.42 3.68 14.25
CA HIS A 392 11.77 4.81 14.89
C HIS A 392 10.50 4.40 15.65
N GLY A 393 10.34 3.11 15.92
CA GLY A 393 9.09 2.55 16.40
C GLY A 393 9.14 1.03 16.53
N CYS A 394 7.96 0.44 16.57
CA CYS A 394 7.77 -0.98 16.88
C CYS A 394 7.69 -1.89 15.64
N GLY A 395 7.98 -1.37 14.43
CA GLY A 395 7.94 -2.15 13.18
C GLY A 395 6.56 -2.67 12.81
N ARG A 396 5.48 -2.01 13.25
CA ARG A 396 4.12 -2.50 13.10
C ARG A 396 3.08 -1.38 13.02
N VAL A 397 1.86 -1.77 12.69
CA VAL A 397 0.65 -0.99 12.95
C VAL A 397 0.30 -1.10 14.44
N HIS A 398 0.07 0.03 15.11
CA HIS A 398 -0.33 0.07 16.52
C HIS A 398 -1.20 1.27 16.86
N GLU A 399 -1.86 1.20 18.02
CA GLU A 399 -2.57 2.31 18.66
C GLU A 399 -1.85 2.65 19.96
N VAL A 400 -1.54 3.94 20.17
CA VAL A 400 -0.68 4.39 21.27
C VAL A 400 -1.12 5.78 21.75
N VAL A 401 -0.81 6.12 23.01
CA VAL A 401 -1.09 7.45 23.57
C VAL A 401 -0.05 8.45 23.07
N LEU A 402 -0.46 9.70 22.82
CA LEU A 402 0.42 10.78 22.35
C LEU A 402 1.65 10.96 23.24
N SER A 403 1.49 10.85 24.56
CA SER A 403 2.57 11.01 25.55
C SER A 403 3.68 9.97 25.44
N ASP A 404 3.39 8.80 24.89
CA ASP A 404 4.38 7.75 24.71
C ASP A 404 5.18 7.96 23.43
N VAL A 405 4.71 8.86 22.56
CA VAL A 405 5.27 9.11 21.23
C VAL A 405 5.97 10.46 21.15
N PHE A 406 5.41 11.49 21.78
CA PHE A 406 5.90 12.86 21.69
C PHE A 406 6.34 13.39 23.04
N TYR A 407 7.59 13.86 23.10
CA TYR A 407 8.16 14.41 24.31
C TYR A 407 7.44 15.71 24.69
N ASN A 408 7.11 15.86 25.99
CA ASN A 408 6.37 17.00 26.55
C ASN A 408 4.98 17.26 25.94
N ILE A 409 4.39 16.30 25.25
CA ILE A 409 3.04 16.39 24.70
C ILE A 409 2.14 15.39 25.41
N LYS A 410 1.14 15.85 26.16
CA LYS A 410 0.18 14.97 26.84
C LYS A 410 -1.16 14.91 26.13
N THR A 411 -1.51 15.99 25.44
CA THR A 411 -2.85 16.18 24.86
C THR A 411 -2.79 16.71 23.44
N TYR A 412 -3.92 16.59 22.72
CA TYR A 412 -4.09 17.28 21.44
C TYR A 412 -4.03 18.80 21.56
N GLN A 413 -4.42 19.36 22.71
CA GLN A 413 -4.27 20.80 22.96
C GLN A 413 -2.79 21.21 22.99
N ASP A 414 -1.93 20.40 23.60
CA ASP A 414 -0.48 20.66 23.63
C ASP A 414 0.10 20.67 22.20
N LEU A 415 -0.31 19.73 21.34
CA LEU A 415 0.11 19.72 19.93
C LEU A 415 -0.38 20.95 19.16
N PHE A 416 -1.62 21.39 19.35
CA PHE A 416 -2.13 22.60 18.70
C PHE A 416 -1.39 23.85 19.17
N ASN A 417 -1.19 23.98 20.49
CA ASN A 417 -0.39 25.06 21.07
C ASN A 417 1.03 25.06 20.50
N LEU A 418 1.65 23.88 20.39
CA LEU A 418 3.00 23.75 19.84
C LEU A 418 3.07 24.11 18.35
N ARG A 419 2.07 23.70 17.55
CA ARG A 419 1.98 24.09 16.14
C ARG A 419 1.90 25.60 15.98
N ASP A 420 1.00 26.24 16.74
CA ASP A 420 0.75 27.67 16.63
C ASP A 420 1.91 28.52 17.15
N THR A 421 2.66 28.00 18.14
CA THR A 421 3.89 28.63 18.65
C THR A 421 5.12 28.34 17.78
N ASN A 422 5.26 27.16 17.16
CA ASN A 422 6.34 26.87 16.19
C ASN A 422 6.33 27.84 15.01
N LEU A 423 5.14 28.26 14.58
CA LEU A 423 5.00 29.30 13.54
C LEU A 423 5.61 30.64 13.95
N ARG A 424 5.81 30.88 15.26
CA ARG A 424 6.33 32.13 15.84
C ARG A 424 7.75 31.99 16.38
N ASP A 425 8.10 30.83 16.94
CA ASP A 425 9.42 30.52 17.50
C ASP A 425 9.89 29.11 17.09
N PRO A 426 10.85 29.01 16.14
CA PRO A 426 11.42 27.75 15.69
C PRO A 426 12.17 26.95 16.76
N LYS A 427 12.36 27.48 17.98
CA LYS A 427 12.96 26.74 19.09
C LYS A 427 11.97 25.75 19.72
N ASN A 428 10.67 25.93 19.54
CA ASN A 428 9.63 25.08 20.11
C ASN A 428 9.34 23.85 19.24
N ILE A 429 10.37 23.04 18.95
CA ILE A 429 10.27 21.93 18.00
C ILE A 429 9.53 20.73 18.63
N LEU A 430 8.67 20.08 17.84
CA LEU A 430 8.07 18.81 18.26
C LEU A 430 9.15 17.73 18.29
N GLU A 431 9.36 17.11 19.45
CA GLU A 431 10.30 16.01 19.60
C GLU A 431 9.53 14.70 19.73
N ARG A 432 9.89 13.71 18.91
CA ARG A 432 9.34 12.35 18.99
C ARG A 432 10.31 11.44 19.71
N ILE A 433 9.80 10.60 20.60
CA ILE A 433 10.56 9.59 21.34
C ILE A 433 10.55 8.30 20.50
N ASP A 434 11.72 7.71 20.27
CA ASP A 434 11.81 6.39 19.65
C ASP A 434 11.83 5.25 20.68
N THR A 435 11.99 4.01 20.21
CA THR A 435 11.97 2.81 21.08
C THR A 435 13.16 2.70 22.01
N VAL A 436 14.25 3.43 21.76
CA VAL A 436 15.43 3.46 22.63
C VAL A 436 15.49 4.71 23.51
N GLY A 437 14.51 5.60 23.37
CA GLY A 437 14.38 6.84 24.14
C GLY A 437 15.06 8.04 23.50
N ASP A 438 15.64 7.88 22.30
CA ASP A 438 16.25 8.99 21.56
C ASP A 438 15.15 9.91 21.00
N ARG A 439 15.53 11.17 20.78
CA ARG A 439 14.60 12.22 20.34
C ARG A 439 14.83 12.62 18.90
N GLU A 440 13.80 12.47 18.08
CA GLU A 440 13.76 12.96 16.71
C GLU A 440 13.05 14.32 16.64
N LYS A 441 13.73 15.34 16.10
CA LYS A 441 13.17 16.67 15.88
C LYS A 441 12.27 16.71 14.65
N ILE A 442 11.02 17.11 14.84
CA ILE A 442 10.02 17.31 13.79
C ILE A 442 9.83 18.81 13.58
N LEU A 443 10.47 19.33 12.52
CA LEU A 443 10.52 20.76 12.23
C LEU A 443 9.16 21.38 11.85
N ALA A 444 8.25 20.59 11.29
CA ALA A 444 6.94 21.05 10.88
C ALA A 444 5.94 19.90 10.87
N PHE A 445 4.74 20.17 11.40
CA PHE A 445 3.60 19.26 11.37
C PHE A 445 2.30 20.06 11.25
N ASP A 446 1.26 19.44 10.70
CA ASP A 446 -0.07 20.03 10.55
C ASP A 446 -1.16 18.97 10.70
N PHE A 447 -2.39 19.43 10.95
CA PHE A 447 -3.59 18.60 11.05
C PHE A 447 -4.42 18.71 9.77
N TYR A 448 -5.02 17.61 9.33
CA TYR A 448 -5.74 17.51 8.06
C TYR A 448 -7.05 16.74 8.20
N SER A 449 -8.12 17.26 7.59
CA SER A 449 -9.40 16.55 7.51
C SER A 449 -9.32 15.42 6.50
N LEU A 450 -9.76 14.21 6.89
CA LEU A 450 -9.86 13.07 5.98
C LEU A 450 -11.02 13.18 4.99
N ILE A 451 -12.15 13.77 5.41
CA ILE A 451 -13.42 13.86 4.67
C ILE A 451 -13.99 15.27 4.73
#